data_AF-A0AAD7JBM7-F1
#
_entry.id   AF-A0AAD7JBM7-F1
#
_cell.length_a   1.000
_cell.length_b   1.000
_cell.length_c   1.000
_cell.angle_alpha   90.00
_cell.angle_beta   90.00
_cell.angle_gamma   90.00
#
_symmetry.space_group_name_H-M   'P 1'
#
loop_
_entity.id
_entity.type
_entity.pdbx_description
1 polymer ?
#
loop_
_entity_poly.entity_id
_entity_poly.type
_entity_poly.pdbx_seq_one_letter_code
_entity_poly.pdbx_strand_id
1 'polypeptide(L)'
;YRYKKKERSRSLESTLTYTFFCAQNEEEVIKEKLHPDPRERRTRIKMDRFPCNGYLRITVVEGEVTLGIRLTHHRAHCQYVDISIDNDTKKLIEAMKDSPASAVLIKWHLGQIWDHIMRKYPSTEITRKQVYGHW
;
A
#
# COMPACT_ATOMS: atom_id res chain seq x y z
N TYR A 1 10.08 4.21 4.56
CA TYR A 1 9.77 2.89 5.15
C TYR A 1 10.18 2.88 6.62
N ARG A 2 9.28 2.58 7.55
CA ARG A 2 9.60 2.47 8.99
C ARG A 2 10.01 1.02 9.29
N TYR A 3 11.22 0.79 9.80
CA TYR A 3 11.62 -0.53 10.32
C TYR A 3 10.81 -0.84 11.58
N LYS A 4 10.44 -2.12 11.77
CA LYS A 4 9.58 -2.54 12.88
C LYS A 4 10.36 -2.86 14.13
N LYS A 5 11.56 -3.44 13.96
CA LYS A 5 12.47 -3.76 15.05
C LYS A 5 13.87 -3.26 14.73
N LYS A 6 14.51 -2.62 15.72
CA LYS A 6 15.93 -2.25 15.69
C LYS A 6 16.59 -2.86 16.91
N GLU A 7 17.62 -3.66 16.68
CA GLU A 7 18.36 -4.35 17.73
C GLU A 7 19.84 -4.03 17.57
N ARG A 8 20.49 -3.65 18.68
CA ARG A 8 21.95 -3.60 18.75
C ARG A 8 22.46 -4.97 19.18
N SER A 9 23.51 -5.47 18.53
CA SER A 9 24.10 -6.74 18.94
C SER A 9 24.67 -6.63 20.35
N ARG A 10 24.52 -7.70 21.13
CA ARG A 10 25.08 -7.80 22.49
C ARG A 10 26.56 -8.19 22.49
N SER A 11 27.06 -8.78 21.40
CA SER A 11 28.44 -9.23 21.26
C SER A 11 29.35 -8.24 20.53
N LEU A 12 28.78 -7.41 19.65
CA LEU A 12 29.49 -6.33 18.96
C LEU A 12 28.63 -5.08 18.98
N GLU A 13 29.02 -4.11 19.79
CA GLU A 13 28.23 -2.89 20.02
C GLU A 13 28.04 -2.04 18.74
N SER A 14 28.98 -2.18 17.78
CA SER A 14 28.97 -1.58 16.45
C SER A 14 27.99 -2.23 15.46
N THR A 15 27.31 -3.33 15.84
CA THR A 15 26.39 -4.03 14.94
C THR A 15 24.94 -3.66 15.23
N LEU A 16 24.26 -3.13 14.21
CA LEU A 16 22.83 -2.80 14.22
C LEU A 16 22.06 -3.69 13.27
N THR A 17 20.96 -4.26 13.74
CA THR A 17 20.07 -5.09 12.94
C THR A 17 18.69 -4.45 12.84
N TYR A 18 18.22 -4.26 11.63
CA TYR A 18 16.88 -3.77 11.28
C TYR A 18 16.05 -4.93 10.75
N THR A 19 14.86 -5.13 11.31
CA THR A 19 13.92 -6.16 10.84
C THR A 19 12.65 -5.51 10.30
N PHE A 20 12.26 -5.95 9.12
CA PHE A 20 11.01 -5.62 8.44
C PHE A 20 10.21 -6.91 8.27
N PHE A 21 8.91 -6.88 8.54
CA PHE A 21 8.03 -8.02 8.36
C PHE A 21 7.24 -7.91 7.06
N CYS A 22 6.72 -9.03 6.59
CA CYS A 22 5.83 -9.07 5.43
C CYS A 22 4.66 -8.10 5.62
N ALA A 23 4.39 -7.28 4.59
CA ALA A 23 3.30 -6.32 4.59
C ALA A 23 1.92 -7.00 4.74
N GLN A 24 1.78 -8.27 4.31
CA GLN A 24 0.57 -9.08 4.41
C GLN A 24 0.54 -9.98 5.65
N ASN A 25 1.49 -9.87 6.58
CA ASN A 25 1.41 -10.61 7.84
C ASN A 25 0.14 -10.19 8.62
N GLU A 26 -0.62 -11.17 9.10
CA GLU A 26 -1.83 -10.98 9.91
C GLU A 26 -1.52 -10.46 11.33
N GLU A 27 -0.33 -10.74 11.85
CA GLU A 27 0.11 -10.20 13.14
C GLU A 27 0.48 -8.71 13.03
N GLU A 28 0.71 -8.21 11.82
CA GLU A 28 1.06 -6.80 11.55
C GLU A 28 -0.19 -5.89 11.39
N VAL A 29 -1.36 -6.33 11.88
CA VAL A 29 -2.59 -5.54 11.84
C VAL A 29 -2.46 -4.31 12.74
N ILE A 30 -2.20 -3.17 12.12
CA ILE A 30 -2.32 -1.86 12.77
C ILE A 30 -3.81 -1.50 12.76
N LYS A 31 -4.42 -1.37 13.94
CA LYS A 31 -5.78 -0.83 14.07
C LYS A 31 -5.77 0.60 13.53
N GLU A 32 -6.35 0.81 12.35
CA GLU A 32 -6.49 2.15 11.78
C GLU A 32 -7.48 2.98 12.62
N LYS A 33 -7.12 4.23 12.89
CA LYS A 33 -8.06 5.19 13.47
C LYS A 33 -9.11 5.53 12.42
N LEU A 34 -10.34 5.12 12.65
CA LEU A 34 -11.47 5.51 11.82
C LEU A 34 -11.78 6.99 12.03
N HIS A 35 -12.30 7.64 10.98
CA HIS A 35 -12.88 8.96 11.14
C HIS A 35 -14.07 8.89 12.12
N PRO A 36 -14.21 9.84 13.05
CA PRO A 36 -15.28 9.83 14.04
C PRO A 36 -16.65 9.82 13.37
N ASP A 37 -16.89 10.68 12.37
CA ASP A 37 -18.12 10.69 11.58
C ASP A 37 -18.19 9.45 10.66
N PRO A 38 -19.19 8.56 10.81
CA PRO A 38 -19.40 7.41 9.95
C PRO A 38 -19.60 7.74 8.46
N ARG A 39 -20.14 8.93 8.13
CA ARG A 39 -20.43 9.34 6.74
C ARG A 39 -19.18 9.71 5.96
N GLU A 40 -18.14 10.14 6.66
CA GLU A 40 -16.84 10.50 6.08
C GLU A 40 -15.84 9.33 6.10
N ARG A 41 -16.25 8.17 6.61
CA ARG A 41 -15.40 6.97 6.56
C ARG A 41 -15.30 6.49 5.13
N ARG A 42 -14.10 6.61 4.56
CA ARG A 42 -13.82 6.07 3.22
C ARG A 42 -13.93 4.54 3.23
N THR A 43 -14.61 4.01 2.22
CA THR A 43 -14.64 2.56 1.96
C THR A 43 -13.28 2.15 1.39
N ARG A 44 -12.41 1.59 2.21
CA ARG A 44 -11.09 1.10 1.77
C ARG A 44 -11.17 -0.39 1.46
N ILE A 45 -10.64 -0.79 0.32
CA ILE A 45 -10.34 -2.20 0.05
C ILE A 45 -9.27 -2.62 1.05
N LYS A 46 -9.55 -3.64 1.83
CA LYS A 46 -8.58 -4.20 2.77
C LYS A 46 -7.66 -5.13 2.00
N MET A 47 -6.36 -5.00 2.25
CA MET A 47 -5.37 -5.97 1.80
C MET A 47 -5.57 -7.28 2.56
N ASP A 48 -5.61 -8.39 1.82
CA ASP A 48 -5.66 -9.74 2.38
C ASP A 48 -4.43 -10.02 3.25
N ARG A 49 -4.65 -10.75 4.34
CA ARG A 49 -3.63 -11.06 5.34
C ARG A 49 -3.46 -12.57 5.46
N PHE A 50 -2.23 -12.98 5.77
CA PHE A 50 -1.83 -14.37 5.89
C PHE A 50 -0.94 -14.54 7.13
N PRO A 51 -0.89 -15.75 7.72
CA PRO A 51 0.10 -16.10 8.75
C PRO A 51 1.49 -16.22 8.12
N CYS A 52 2.04 -15.06 7.73
CA CYS A 52 3.29 -14.94 7.00
C CYS A 52 4.40 -14.54 7.97
N ASN A 53 5.21 -15.53 8.34
CA ASN A 53 6.42 -15.32 9.16
C ASN A 53 7.61 -14.82 8.31
N GLY A 54 7.32 -14.16 7.18
CA GLY A 54 8.34 -13.62 6.29
C GLY A 54 8.93 -12.33 6.85
N TYR A 55 10.25 -12.19 6.72
CA TYR A 55 10.97 -11.01 7.18
C TYR A 55 12.16 -10.69 6.27
N LEU A 56 12.50 -9.41 6.23
CA LEU A 56 13.76 -8.89 5.73
C LEU A 56 14.55 -8.40 6.93
N ARG A 57 15.74 -8.95 7.13
CA ARG A 57 16.69 -8.53 8.15
C ARG A 57 17.91 -7.92 7.47
N ILE A 58 18.23 -6.69 7.87
CA ILE A 58 19.40 -5.95 7.41
C ILE A 58 20.31 -5.73 8.61
N THR A 59 21.53 -6.25 8.54
CA THR A 59 22.56 -6.08 9.55
C THR A 59 23.63 -5.15 9.00
N VAL A 60 23.86 -4.06 9.73
CA VAL A 60 24.87 -3.04 9.47
C VAL A 60 25.93 -3.15 10.55
N VAL A 61 27.20 -3.19 10.17
CA VAL A 61 28.33 -3.10 11.10
C VAL A 61 29.00 -1.75 10.88
N GLU A 62 29.14 -0.97 11.95
CA GLU A 62 29.78 0.34 11.88
C GLU A 62 31.26 0.20 11.47
N GLY A 63 31.68 1.00 10.48
CA GLY A 63 33.02 0.94 9.89
C GLY A 63 33.17 -0.04 8.72
N GLU A 64 32.17 -0.89 8.47
CA GLU A 64 32.15 -1.80 7.32
C GLU A 64 31.39 -1.21 6.14
N VAL A 65 31.86 -1.49 4.93
CA VAL A 65 31.19 -1.07 3.67
C VAL A 65 30.13 -2.10 3.22
N THR A 66 30.07 -3.24 3.90
CA THR A 66 29.21 -4.36 3.54
C THR A 66 28.01 -4.48 4.47
N LEU A 67 26.90 -4.99 3.93
CA LEU A 67 25.65 -5.17 4.64
C LEU A 67 25.23 -6.64 4.59
N GLY A 68 24.83 -7.19 5.74
CA GLY A 68 24.25 -8.52 5.83
C GLY A 68 22.76 -8.45 5.52
N ILE A 69 22.30 -9.13 4.47
CA ILE A 69 20.88 -9.18 4.11
C ILE A 69 20.37 -10.61 4.23
N ARG A 70 19.31 -10.81 5.02
CA ARG A 70 18.58 -12.07 5.09
C ARG A 70 17.11 -11.84 4.79
N LEU A 71 16.66 -12.42 3.69
CA LEU A 71 15.25 -12.44 3.30
C LEU A 71 14.68 -13.83 3.56
N THR A 72 13.52 -13.90 4.18
CA THR A 72 12.78 -15.15 4.36
C THR A 72 11.31 -14.88 4.09
N HIS A 73 10.67 -15.80 3.38
CA HIS A 73 9.22 -15.78 3.16
C HIS A 73 8.69 -17.18 3.41
N HIS A 74 7.84 -17.33 4.42
CA HIS A 74 7.46 -18.66 4.92
C HIS A 74 6.33 -19.30 4.09
N ARG A 75 5.36 -18.49 3.63
CA ARG A 75 4.20 -18.95 2.88
C ARG A 75 4.03 -18.12 1.61
N ALA A 76 4.04 -18.79 0.46
CA ALA A 76 3.59 -18.16 -0.78
C ALA A 76 2.14 -17.67 -0.60
N HIS A 77 1.95 -16.37 -0.77
CA HIS A 77 0.64 -15.73 -0.82
C HIS A 77 0.60 -14.81 -2.02
N CYS A 78 -0.59 -14.34 -2.40
CA CYS A 78 -0.74 -13.44 -3.53
C CYS A 78 0.23 -12.26 -3.40
N GLN A 79 0.90 -11.93 -4.49
CA GLN A 79 1.83 -10.81 -4.52
C GLN A 79 1.06 -9.56 -4.12
N TYR A 80 1.62 -8.80 -3.18
CA TYR A 80 1.09 -7.48 -2.87
C TYR A 80 1.17 -6.62 -4.13
N VAL A 81 0.00 -6.27 -4.65
CA VAL A 81 -0.15 -5.22 -5.65
C VAL A 81 -0.33 -3.91 -4.89
N ASP A 82 0.45 -2.89 -5.24
CA ASP A 82 0.21 -1.57 -4.72
C ASP A 82 -1.13 -1.05 -5.27
N ILE A 83 -2.16 -1.13 -4.43
CA ILE A 83 -3.51 -0.64 -4.72
C ILE A 83 -3.63 0.88 -4.59
N SER A 84 -2.50 1.58 -4.36
CA SER A 84 -2.50 3.04 -4.30
C SER A 84 -2.78 3.62 -5.69
N ILE A 85 -3.69 4.60 -5.75
CA ILE A 85 -3.95 5.33 -7.00
C ILE A 85 -2.72 6.21 -7.28
N ASP A 86 -2.17 6.09 -8.49
CA ASP A 86 -1.05 6.90 -8.94
C ASP A 86 -1.42 8.40 -8.98
N ASN A 87 -0.43 9.27 -8.88
CA ASN A 87 -0.69 10.71 -8.76
C ASN A 87 -1.29 11.32 -10.03
N ASP A 88 -1.09 10.72 -11.20
CA ASP A 88 -1.65 11.24 -12.45
C ASP A 88 -3.13 10.88 -12.55
N THR A 89 -3.51 9.68 -12.11
CA THR A 89 -4.93 9.29 -11.96
C THR A 89 -5.63 10.13 -10.89
N LYS A 90 -4.96 10.49 -9.78
CA LYS A 90 -5.54 11.43 -8.79
C LYS A 90 -5.81 12.81 -9.39
N LYS A 91 -4.84 13.37 -10.13
CA LYS A 91 -5.00 14.66 -10.83
C LYS A 91 -6.13 14.61 -11.86
N LEU A 92 -6.27 13.49 -12.57
CA LEU A 92 -7.36 13.28 -13.52
C LEU A 92 -8.73 13.27 -12.82
N ILE A 93 -8.85 12.57 -11.69
CA ILE A 93 -10.07 12.55 -10.88
C ILE A 93 -10.41 13.96 -10.37
N GLU A 94 -9.43 14.71 -9.87
CA GLU A 94 -9.61 16.09 -9.42
C GLU A 94 -10.04 17.01 -10.56
N ALA A 95 -9.38 16.95 -11.72
CA ALA A 95 -9.72 17.76 -12.90
C ALA A 95 -11.13 17.47 -13.44
N MET A 96 -11.65 16.26 -13.23
CA MET A 96 -12.98 15.84 -13.70
C MET A 96 -14.09 16.09 -12.67
N LYS A 97 -13.76 16.48 -11.42
CA LYS A 97 -14.71 16.69 -10.33
C LYS A 97 -15.65 17.89 -10.57
N ASP A 98 -15.12 18.95 -11.16
CA ASP A 98 -15.82 20.23 -11.36
C ASP A 98 -16.49 20.36 -12.74
N SER A 99 -16.51 19.29 -13.54
CA SER A 99 -17.20 19.29 -14.84
C SER A 99 -18.73 19.32 -14.64
N PRO A 100 -19.50 20.21 -15.33
CA PRO A 100 -20.92 20.46 -15.08
C PRO A 100 -21.85 19.25 -15.28
N ALA A 101 -21.38 18.16 -15.89
CA ALA A 101 -22.14 16.93 -16.02
C ALA A 101 -22.05 16.01 -14.77
N SER A 102 -21.27 16.36 -13.73
CA SER A 102 -21.08 15.54 -12.53
C SER A 102 -22.27 15.52 -11.56
N ALA A 103 -23.23 16.45 -11.64
CA ALA A 103 -24.33 16.54 -10.66
C ALA A 103 -25.50 15.55 -10.89
N VAL A 104 -25.78 15.15 -12.14
CA VAL A 104 -26.87 14.21 -12.48
C VAL A 104 -26.35 12.90 -13.09
N LEU A 105 -25.08 12.86 -13.53
CA LEU A 105 -24.47 11.70 -14.18
C LEU A 105 -23.39 11.04 -13.31
N ILE A 106 -23.48 11.08 -11.98
CA ILE A 106 -22.48 10.49 -11.06
C ILE A 106 -22.14 9.03 -11.45
N LYS A 107 -23.15 8.22 -11.82
CA LYS A 107 -22.93 6.82 -12.23
C LYS A 107 -22.33 6.68 -13.65
N TRP A 108 -22.66 7.60 -14.56
CA TRP A 108 -22.23 7.59 -15.96
C TRP A 108 -20.82 8.20 -16.14
N HIS A 109 -20.51 9.30 -15.46
CA HIS A 109 -19.19 9.94 -15.47
C HIS A 109 -18.11 9.05 -14.87
N LEU A 110 -18.41 8.34 -13.77
CA LEU A 110 -17.46 7.37 -13.20
C LEU A 110 -17.24 6.16 -14.12
N GLY A 111 -18.24 5.81 -14.94
CA GLY A 111 -18.06 4.87 -16.05
C GLY A 111 -17.12 5.41 -17.12
N GLN A 112 -17.28 6.67 -17.52
CA GLN A 112 -16.41 7.32 -18.52
C GLN A 112 -14.97 7.51 -18.00
N ILE A 113 -14.78 7.83 -16.73
CA ILE A 113 -13.46 7.89 -16.08
C ILE A 113 -12.79 6.52 -16.11
N TRP A 114 -13.53 5.48 -15.72
CA TRP A 114 -13.05 4.10 -15.79
C TRP A 114 -12.70 3.67 -17.23
N ASP A 115 -13.56 3.97 -18.19
CA ASP A 115 -13.34 3.65 -19.61
C ASP A 115 -12.13 4.42 -20.16
N HIS A 116 -11.91 5.66 -19.72
CA HIS A 116 -10.73 6.45 -20.07
C HIS A 116 -9.45 5.85 -19.47
N ILE A 117 -9.48 5.46 -18.19
CA ILE A 117 -8.36 4.78 -17.52
C ILE A 117 -8.04 3.47 -18.23
N MET A 118 -9.04 2.65 -18.56
CA MET A 118 -8.86 1.39 -19.28
C MET A 118 -8.33 1.58 -20.71
N ARG A 119 -8.74 2.65 -21.40
CA ARG A 119 -8.19 2.98 -22.74
C ARG A 119 -6.74 3.44 -22.68
N LYS A 120 -6.36 4.21 -21.65
CA LYS A 120 -5.02 4.77 -21.51
C LYS A 120 -4.03 3.79 -20.88
N TYR A 121 -4.52 2.93 -19.98
CA TYR A 121 -3.75 1.95 -19.23
C TYR A 121 -4.46 0.58 -19.22
N PRO A 122 -4.45 -0.15 -20.35
CA PRO A 122 -5.22 -1.39 -20.50
C PRO A 122 -4.73 -2.54 -19.59
N SER A 123 -3.49 -2.47 -19.11
CA SER A 123 -2.91 -3.44 -18.17
C SER A 123 -2.95 -2.96 -16.71
N THR A 124 -3.85 -2.03 -16.37
CA THR A 124 -3.96 -1.52 -15.00
C THR A 124 -4.58 -2.57 -14.06
N GLU A 125 -3.99 -2.72 -12.88
CA GLU A 125 -4.51 -3.59 -11.81
C GLU A 125 -5.47 -2.84 -10.86
N ILE A 126 -5.69 -1.54 -11.12
CA ILE A 126 -6.65 -0.71 -10.39
C ILE A 126 -8.05 -1.21 -10.70
N THR A 127 -8.85 -1.48 -9.68
CA THR A 127 -10.25 -1.89 -9.85
C THR A 127 -11.18 -0.68 -9.96
N ARG A 128 -12.29 -0.86 -10.68
CA ARG A 128 -13.34 0.15 -10.81
C ARG A 128 -13.80 0.69 -9.45
N LYS A 129 -13.87 -0.18 -8.43
CA LYS A 129 -14.24 0.15 -7.05
C LYS A 129 -13.25 1.10 -6.36
N GLN A 130 -11.96 1.05 -6.68
CA GLN A 130 -10.95 1.98 -6.15
C GLN A 130 -11.14 3.39 -6.71
N VAL A 131 -11.44 3.51 -8.01
CA VAL A 131 -11.77 4.79 -8.64
C VAL A 131 -13.01 5.41 -7.99
N TYR A 132 -14.05 4.61 -7.73
CA TYR A 132 -15.25 5.04 -6.99
C TYR A 132 -14.97 5.50 -5.55
N GLY A 133 -14.00 4.91 -4.85
CA GLY A 133 -13.68 5.28 -3.46
C GLY A 133 -12.84 6.54 -3.30
N HIS A 134 -12.31 7.08 -4.41
CA HIS A 134 -11.44 8.25 -4.43
C HIS A 134 -12.12 9.54 -4.91
N TRP A 135 -13.26 9.44 -5.59
CA TRP A 135 -14.15 10.57 -5.93
C TRP A 135 -14.94 11.02 -4.69
#